data_AF-A0A498G3D1-F1
#
_entry.id   AF-A0A498G3D1-F1
#
_cell.length_a   1.000
_cell.length_b   1.000
_cell.length_c   1.000
_cell.angle_alpha   90.00
_cell.angle_beta   90.00
_cell.angle_gamma   90.00
#
_symmetry.space_group_name_H-M   'P 1'
#
loop_
_entity.id
_entity.type
_entity.pdbx_description
1 polymer ?
#
loop_
_entity_poly.entity_id
_entity_poly.type
_entity_poly.pdbx_seq_one_letter_code
_entity_poly.pdbx_strand_id
1 'polypeptide(L)'
;MTDDSEELAAALQQLDAETAEGLQDLAENNPELLRETLSDLGYLPTVNQESQAAEKSVDLPDAQRRLADALQEMGSPRTAEEVVDLIRHEFPEIVDEFQSAKHRPWMSTQLNELVERGLIGRFRDGRTVRYTFEPTEAVRHWALHNNRFVEDLERGTAREIADDTGMPVRTVREAIDEITAESD
;
A
#
# COMPACT_ATOMS: atom_id res chain seq x y z
N MET A 1 -8.37 -32.92 -18.62
CA MET A 1 -8.12 -32.78 -17.17
C MET A 1 -6.73 -33.33 -16.87
N THR A 2 -5.70 -32.74 -17.49
CA THR A 2 -4.30 -33.22 -17.45
C THR A 2 -3.28 -32.13 -17.78
N ASP A 3 -3.66 -31.03 -18.46
CA ASP A 3 -2.74 -29.93 -18.85
C ASP A 3 -1.97 -29.28 -17.68
N ASP A 4 -2.64 -28.95 -16.57
CA ASP A 4 -1.99 -28.23 -15.45
C ASP A 4 -0.80 -28.98 -14.83
N SER A 5 -0.81 -30.32 -14.88
CA SER A 5 0.26 -31.14 -14.32
C SER A 5 1.48 -31.27 -15.23
N GLU A 6 1.29 -31.14 -16.55
CA GLU A 6 2.38 -31.19 -17.53
C GLU A 6 3.05 -29.81 -17.66
N GLU A 7 2.28 -28.73 -17.60
CA GLU A 7 2.82 -27.36 -17.52
C GLU A 7 3.61 -27.13 -16.23
N LEU A 8 3.10 -27.61 -15.09
CA LEU A 8 3.83 -27.55 -13.81
C LEU A 8 5.13 -28.35 -13.89
N ALA A 9 5.12 -29.54 -14.48
CA ALA A 9 6.32 -30.36 -14.65
C ALA A 9 7.35 -29.71 -15.60
N ALA A 10 6.89 -28.99 -16.62
CA ALA A 10 7.75 -28.24 -17.54
C ALA A 10 8.35 -26.98 -16.90
N ALA A 11 7.57 -26.27 -16.07
CA ALA A 11 8.06 -25.12 -15.29
C ALA A 11 9.09 -25.55 -14.23
N LEU A 12 8.86 -26.69 -13.57
CA LEU A 12 9.82 -27.29 -12.63
C LEU A 12 11.13 -27.74 -13.30
N GLN A 13 11.11 -28.11 -14.58
CA GLN A 13 12.31 -28.45 -15.35
C GLN A 13 13.12 -27.23 -15.80
N GLN A 14 12.53 -26.02 -15.78
CA GLN A 14 13.22 -24.76 -16.10
C GLN A 14 13.90 -24.12 -14.88
N LEU A 15 13.53 -24.55 -13.67
CA LEU A 15 14.23 -24.18 -12.45
C LEU A 15 15.62 -24.83 -12.47
N ASP A 16 16.65 -24.01 -12.36
CA ASP A 16 18.00 -24.50 -12.11
C ASP A 16 18.05 -25.31 -10.81
N ALA A 17 18.90 -26.33 -10.78
CA ALA A 17 18.97 -27.27 -9.67
C ALA A 17 19.26 -26.59 -8.32
N GLU A 18 19.95 -25.46 -8.34
CA GLU A 18 20.29 -24.67 -7.16
C GLU A 18 19.07 -23.93 -6.60
N THR A 19 18.25 -23.32 -7.47
CA THR A 19 16.99 -22.69 -7.06
C THR A 19 15.96 -23.70 -6.58
N ALA A 20 15.88 -24.87 -7.23
CA ALA A 20 14.99 -25.95 -6.79
C ALA A 20 15.39 -26.49 -5.40
N GLU A 21 16.69 -26.69 -5.15
CA GLU A 21 17.21 -27.11 -3.86
C GLU A 21 16.97 -26.03 -2.78
N GLY A 22 17.17 -24.75 -3.10
CA GLY A 22 16.90 -23.64 -2.18
C GLY A 22 15.42 -23.50 -1.81
N LEU A 23 14.50 -23.67 -2.75
CA LEU A 23 13.05 -23.67 -2.48
C LEU A 23 12.63 -24.89 -1.65
N GLN A 24 13.25 -26.05 -1.89
CA GLN A 24 12.99 -27.27 -1.12
C GLN A 24 13.52 -27.16 0.31
N ASP A 25 14.71 -26.61 0.51
CA ASP A 25 15.27 -26.31 1.83
C ASP A 25 14.40 -25.31 2.60
N LEU A 26 13.92 -24.25 1.94
CA LEU A 26 12.97 -23.32 2.53
C LEU A 26 11.63 -23.99 2.86
N ALA A 27 11.14 -24.92 2.05
CA ALA A 27 9.90 -25.65 2.33
C ALA A 27 10.02 -26.55 3.57
N GLU A 28 11.18 -27.19 3.75
CA GLU A 28 11.43 -28.11 4.86
C GLU A 28 11.78 -27.37 6.16
N ASN A 29 12.60 -26.31 6.08
CA ASN A 29 13.16 -25.65 7.25
C ASN A 29 12.43 -24.35 7.65
N ASN A 30 11.87 -23.60 6.68
CA ASN A 30 11.23 -22.30 6.94
C ASN A 30 10.00 -22.07 6.03
N PRO A 31 8.94 -22.90 6.17
CA PRO A 31 7.78 -22.86 5.27
C PRO A 31 7.01 -21.54 5.30
N GLU A 32 7.09 -20.78 6.41
CA GLU A 32 6.50 -19.45 6.52
C GLU A 32 7.21 -18.43 5.63
N LEU A 33 8.56 -18.45 5.62
CA LEU A 33 9.37 -17.58 4.78
C LEU A 33 9.20 -17.92 3.29
N LEU A 34 9.05 -19.21 2.96
CA LEU A 34 8.73 -19.63 1.60
C LEU A 34 7.37 -19.10 1.14
N ARG A 35 6.34 -19.22 1.99
CA ARG A 35 5.00 -18.69 1.67
C ARG A 35 5.01 -17.17 1.54
N GLU A 36 5.72 -16.48 2.41
CA GLU A 36 5.89 -15.02 2.31
C GLU A 36 6.57 -14.66 0.99
N THR A 37 7.66 -15.33 0.63
CA THR A 37 8.40 -15.09 -0.62
C THR A 37 7.55 -15.38 -1.86
N LEU A 38 6.81 -16.49 -1.87
CA LEU A 38 5.94 -16.87 -2.99
C LEU A 38 4.70 -15.98 -3.10
N SER A 39 4.16 -15.52 -1.97
CA SER A 39 3.15 -14.46 -1.93
C SER A 39 3.72 -13.13 -2.43
N ASP A 40 4.99 -12.84 -2.09
CA ASP A 40 5.69 -11.64 -2.50
C ASP A 40 5.92 -11.55 -4.01
N LEU A 41 6.15 -12.71 -4.61
CA LEU A 41 6.32 -12.88 -6.04
C LEU A 41 5.00 -13.11 -6.80
N GLY A 42 3.87 -13.16 -6.10
CA GLY A 42 2.54 -13.29 -6.70
C GLY A 42 2.16 -14.71 -7.14
N TYR A 43 2.92 -15.73 -6.75
CA TYR A 43 2.67 -17.13 -7.10
C TYR A 43 1.64 -17.82 -6.20
N LEU A 44 1.33 -17.24 -5.05
CA LEU A 44 0.25 -17.72 -4.17
C LEU A 44 -0.85 -16.67 -4.09
N PRO A 45 -2.13 -17.05 -4.31
CA PRO A 45 -3.23 -16.21 -3.88
C PRO A 45 -3.09 -16.00 -2.38
N THR A 46 -3.23 -14.75 -1.94
CA THR A 46 -3.31 -14.42 -0.51
C THR A 46 -4.48 -15.22 0.04
N VAL A 47 -4.18 -16.32 0.76
CA VAL A 47 -5.22 -17.09 1.42
C VAL A 47 -5.90 -16.12 2.36
N ASN A 48 -7.13 -15.76 2.02
CA ASN A 48 -8.01 -14.94 2.83
C ASN A 48 -7.98 -15.48 4.26
N GLN A 49 -7.29 -14.76 5.13
CA GLN A 49 -7.80 -14.58 6.49
C GLN A 49 -9.02 -13.65 6.39
N GLU A 50 -10.05 -14.06 5.64
CA GLU A 50 -11.40 -13.57 5.84
C GLU A 50 -11.84 -14.08 7.20
N SER A 51 -11.48 -13.34 8.24
CA SER A 51 -12.11 -13.24 9.55
C SER A 51 -11.13 -12.61 10.51
N GLN A 52 -10.70 -11.39 10.20
CA GLN A 52 -10.60 -10.34 11.20
C GLN A 52 -10.62 -8.98 10.51
N ALA A 53 -11.83 -8.55 10.16
CA ALA A 53 -12.26 -7.17 10.42
C ALA A 53 -12.27 -6.89 11.94
N ALA A 54 -11.24 -7.35 12.66
CA ALA A 54 -10.74 -6.57 13.76
C ALA A 54 -10.02 -5.46 13.04
N GLU A 55 -10.57 -4.25 13.13
CA GLU A 55 -9.75 -3.08 13.37
C GLU A 55 -8.44 -3.56 14.00
N LYS A 56 -7.38 -3.73 13.19
CA LYS A 56 -6.06 -3.51 13.73
C LYS A 56 -6.20 -2.08 14.16
N SER A 57 -6.52 -1.91 15.43
CA SER A 57 -6.31 -0.71 16.19
C SER A 57 -4.80 -0.59 16.14
N VAL A 58 -4.32 -0.15 14.97
CA VAL A 58 -3.03 0.46 14.78
C VAL A 58 -3.04 1.46 15.91
N ASP A 59 -2.22 1.21 16.93
CA ASP A 59 -2.20 2.03 18.11
C ASP A 59 -1.62 3.36 17.66
N LEU A 60 -2.53 4.19 17.14
CA LEU A 60 -2.29 5.53 16.66
C LEU A 60 -2.34 6.38 17.91
N PRO A 61 -1.28 7.17 18.17
CA PRO A 61 -1.36 8.28 19.08
C PRO A 61 -2.63 9.09 18.78
N ASP A 62 -3.25 9.65 19.82
CA ASP A 62 -4.55 10.32 19.69
C ASP A 62 -4.56 11.39 18.59
N ALA A 63 -3.47 12.14 18.44
CA ALA A 63 -3.28 13.13 17.37
C ALA A 63 -3.36 12.51 15.96
N GLN A 64 -2.74 11.35 15.74
CA GLN A 64 -2.78 10.67 14.44
C GLN A 64 -4.17 10.11 14.15
N ARG A 65 -4.87 9.62 15.16
CA ARG A 65 -6.23 9.10 15.00
C ARG A 65 -7.20 10.20 14.59
N ARG A 66 -7.18 11.33 15.32
CA ARG A 66 -7.99 12.51 14.99
C ARG A 66 -7.66 13.06 13.61
N LEU A 67 -6.37 13.07 13.25
CA LEU A 67 -5.94 13.50 11.93
C LEU A 67 -6.45 12.54 10.84
N ALA A 68 -6.35 11.23 11.04
CA ALA A 68 -6.85 10.23 10.10
C ALA A 68 -8.37 10.36 9.88
N ASP A 69 -9.14 10.59 10.96
CA ASP A 69 -10.57 10.84 10.87
C ASP A 69 -10.88 12.11 10.07
N ALA A 70 -10.18 13.22 10.34
CA ALA A 70 -10.36 14.47 9.60
C ALA A 70 -9.96 14.33 8.10
N LEU A 71 -8.99 13.48 7.79
CA LEU A 71 -8.54 13.24 6.41
C LEU A 71 -9.57 12.47 5.58
N GLN A 72 -10.50 11.74 6.20
CA GLN A 72 -11.62 11.11 5.48
C GLN A 72 -12.49 12.15 4.76
N GLU A 73 -12.65 13.33 5.34
CA GLU A 73 -13.45 14.43 4.78
C GLU A 73 -12.67 15.30 3.78
N MET A 74 -11.37 15.02 3.59
CA MET A 74 -10.49 15.82 2.73
C MET A 74 -10.95 15.87 1.26
N GLY A 75 -11.63 14.81 0.81
CA GLY A 75 -12.17 14.63 -0.53
C GLY A 75 -11.08 14.40 -1.58
N SER A 76 -10.39 15.48 -1.96
CA SER A 76 -9.38 15.45 -3.04
C SER A 76 -7.94 15.39 -2.50
N PRO A 77 -6.96 14.91 -3.29
CA PRO A 77 -5.56 14.85 -2.85
C PRO A 77 -4.95 16.21 -2.56
N ARG A 78 -4.39 16.38 -1.37
CA ARG A 78 -3.82 17.65 -0.87
C ARG A 78 -2.34 17.56 -0.55
N THR A 79 -1.66 18.69 -0.67
CA THR A 79 -0.32 18.87 -0.11
C THR A 79 -0.37 19.01 1.41
N ALA A 80 0.75 18.79 2.09
CA ALA A 80 0.81 18.99 3.54
C ALA A 80 0.44 20.42 3.99
N GLU A 81 0.64 21.42 3.14
CA GLU A 81 0.25 22.81 3.42
C GLU A 81 -1.27 22.98 3.31
N GLU A 82 -1.88 22.45 2.26
CA GLU A 82 -3.34 22.45 2.10
C GLU A 82 -4.05 21.62 3.18
N VAL A 83 -3.42 20.55 3.69
CA VAL A 83 -3.93 19.80 4.85
C VAL A 83 -3.87 20.65 6.12
N VAL A 84 -2.77 21.38 6.36
CA VAL A 84 -2.69 22.32 7.49
C VAL A 84 -3.82 23.34 7.42
N ASP A 85 -4.07 23.90 6.24
CA ASP A 85 -5.15 24.86 6.06
C ASP A 85 -6.52 24.22 6.24
N LEU A 86 -6.77 23.02 5.71
CA LEU A 86 -8.01 22.27 5.96
C LEU A 86 -8.26 22.09 7.46
N ILE A 87 -7.28 21.55 8.19
CA ILE A 87 -7.41 21.29 9.63
C ILE A 87 -7.66 22.57 10.42
N ARG A 88 -7.03 23.69 10.04
CA ARG A 88 -7.26 24.98 10.72
C ARG A 88 -8.68 25.52 10.54
N HIS A 89 -9.30 25.29 9.38
CA HIS A 89 -10.58 25.89 9.05
C HIS A 89 -11.76 24.97 9.41
N GLU A 90 -11.62 23.68 9.16
CA GLU A 90 -12.70 22.71 9.29
C GLU A 90 -12.65 21.94 10.62
N PHE A 91 -11.46 21.79 11.22
CA PHE A 91 -11.25 21.04 12.47
C PHE A 91 -10.42 21.84 13.50
N PRO A 92 -10.84 23.06 13.87
CA PRO A 92 -10.08 23.94 14.75
C PRO A 92 -9.77 23.31 16.12
N GLU A 93 -10.63 22.41 16.61
CA GLU A 93 -10.43 21.65 17.84
C GLU A 93 -9.15 20.79 17.84
N ILE A 94 -8.75 20.26 16.67
CA ILE A 94 -7.50 19.51 16.54
C ILE A 94 -6.30 20.45 16.72
N VAL A 95 -6.40 21.68 16.23
CA VAL A 95 -5.34 22.68 16.39
C VAL A 95 -5.26 23.18 17.83
N ASP A 96 -6.42 23.35 18.48
CA ASP A 96 -6.49 23.75 19.88
C ASP A 96 -5.83 22.72 20.79
N GLU A 97 -6.13 21.44 20.58
CA GLU A 97 -5.54 20.32 21.32
C GLU A 97 -4.06 20.10 20.97
N PHE A 98 -3.73 20.14 19.68
CA PHE A 98 -2.38 19.92 19.15
C PHE A 98 -1.88 21.17 18.44
N GLN A 99 -1.34 22.12 19.20
CA GLN A 99 -0.83 23.38 18.66
C GLN A 99 0.22 23.21 17.53
N SER A 100 0.91 22.07 17.48
CA SER A 100 1.85 21.74 16.40
C SER A 100 1.19 21.46 15.05
N ALA A 101 -0.11 21.13 15.02
CA ALA A 101 -0.88 20.86 13.80
C ALA A 101 -0.94 22.05 12.84
N LYS A 102 -0.70 23.26 13.34
CA LYS A 102 -0.57 24.46 12.49
C LYS A 102 0.76 24.53 11.72
N HIS A 103 1.72 23.65 11.95
CA HIS A 103 3.05 23.72 11.35
C HIS A 103 3.25 22.62 10.32
N ARG A 104 3.55 23.03 9.08
CA ARG A 104 3.81 22.13 7.94
C ARG A 104 4.81 21.00 8.26
N PRO A 105 5.97 21.23 8.93
CA PRO A 105 6.90 20.14 9.23
C PRO A 105 6.28 19.04 10.09
N TRP A 106 5.54 19.41 11.14
CA TRP A 106 4.85 18.44 12.00
C TRP A 106 3.77 17.69 11.22
N MET A 107 2.98 18.42 10.41
CA MET A 107 1.95 17.80 9.57
C MET A 107 2.55 16.80 8.58
N SER A 108 3.63 17.16 7.88
CA SER A 108 4.33 16.25 6.97
C SER A 108 4.82 14.99 7.67
N THR A 109 5.34 15.10 8.89
CA THR A 109 5.73 13.93 9.69
C THR A 109 4.53 13.04 9.99
N GLN A 110 3.42 13.61 10.48
CA GLN A 110 2.22 12.82 10.79
C GLN A 110 1.62 12.14 9.55
N LEU A 111 1.55 12.85 8.43
CA LEU A 111 1.06 12.29 7.17
C LEU A 111 1.96 11.15 6.67
N ASN A 112 3.29 11.31 6.73
CA ASN A 112 4.20 10.23 6.34
C ASN A 112 4.07 9.01 7.26
N GLU A 113 3.90 9.20 8.58
CA GLU A 113 3.66 8.09 9.51
C GLU A 113 2.35 7.35 9.21
N LEU A 114 1.30 8.05 8.76
CA LEU A 114 0.05 7.42 8.30
C LEU A 114 0.24 6.65 6.98
N VAL A 115 1.02 7.21 6.05
CA VAL A 115 1.40 6.54 4.79
C VAL A 115 2.18 5.25 5.08
N GLU A 116 3.19 5.31 5.94
CA GLU A 116 4.03 4.15 6.33
C GLU A 116 3.22 3.05 7.01
N ARG A 117 2.09 3.39 7.64
CA ARG A 117 1.15 2.43 8.23
C ARG A 117 0.18 1.84 7.20
N GLY A 118 0.11 2.41 6.00
CA GLY A 118 -0.78 2.02 4.91
C GLY A 118 -2.21 2.55 5.06
N LEU A 119 -2.40 3.60 5.86
CA LEU A 119 -3.73 4.16 6.16
C LEU A 119 -4.18 5.21 5.15
N ILE A 120 -3.24 5.87 4.49
CA ILE A 120 -3.50 6.90 3.48
C ILE A 120 -2.54 6.74 2.31
N GLY A 121 -2.93 7.26 1.15
CA GLY A 121 -2.11 7.27 -0.05
C GLY A 121 -1.18 8.48 -0.13
N ARG A 122 -0.03 8.30 -0.80
CA ARG A 122 0.91 9.37 -1.15
C ARG A 122 1.42 9.19 -2.56
N PHE A 123 1.51 10.28 -3.31
CA PHE A 123 2.10 10.26 -4.65
C PHE A 123 2.81 11.58 -4.96
N ARG A 124 3.64 11.56 -6.01
CA ARG A 124 4.33 12.75 -6.52
C ARG A 124 3.60 13.25 -7.77
N ASP A 125 3.31 14.54 -7.77
CA ASP A 125 2.77 15.30 -8.89
C ASP A 125 3.83 16.33 -9.31
N GLY A 126 4.68 15.93 -10.26
CA GLY A 126 5.85 16.71 -10.66
C GLY A 126 6.87 16.88 -9.52
N ARG A 127 6.97 18.09 -8.95
CA ARG A 127 7.85 18.37 -7.80
C ARG A 127 7.12 18.37 -6.46
N THR A 128 5.80 18.20 -6.50
CA THR A 128 4.91 18.34 -5.35
C THR A 128 4.53 16.97 -4.84
N VAL A 129 4.49 16.80 -3.52
CA VAL A 129 3.97 15.58 -2.89
C VAL A 129 2.53 15.85 -2.47
N ARG A 130 1.64 14.94 -2.84
CA ARG A 130 0.23 14.96 -2.47
C ARG A 130 -0.11 13.72 -1.64
N TYR A 131 -1.07 13.90 -0.75
CA TYR A 131 -1.63 12.87 0.11
C TYR A 131 -3.11 12.74 -0.20
N THR A 132 -3.62 11.52 -0.19
CA THR A 132 -5.03 11.19 -0.38
C THR A 132 -5.46 10.23 0.71
N PHE A 133 -6.74 10.25 1.07
CA PHE A 133 -7.28 9.28 2.02
C PHE A 133 -7.20 7.85 1.47
N GLU A 134 -7.39 7.67 0.16
CA GLU A 134 -7.48 6.34 -0.45
C GLU A 134 -6.15 5.91 -1.11
N PRO A 135 -5.52 4.80 -0.67
CA PRO A 135 -4.32 4.27 -1.32
C PRO A 135 -4.51 3.96 -2.80
N THR A 136 -5.70 3.51 -3.22
CA THR A 136 -6.06 3.25 -4.63
C THR A 136 -5.90 4.50 -5.49
N GLU A 137 -6.37 5.66 -5.02
CA GLU A 137 -6.23 6.93 -5.74
C GLU A 137 -4.74 7.30 -5.91
N ALA A 138 -3.89 7.04 -4.91
CA ALA A 138 -2.45 7.26 -5.04
C ALA A 138 -1.80 6.34 -6.07
N VAL A 139 -2.20 5.06 -6.13
CA VAL A 139 -1.72 4.11 -7.15
C VAL A 139 -2.16 4.55 -8.55
N ARG A 140 -3.42 4.97 -8.73
CA ARG A 140 -3.94 5.49 -10.01
C ARG A 140 -3.14 6.72 -10.47
N HIS A 141 -2.84 7.65 -9.57
CA HIS A 141 -2.03 8.82 -9.89
C HIS A 141 -0.58 8.46 -10.21
N TRP A 142 0.01 7.50 -9.51
CA TRP A 142 1.36 7.02 -9.81
C TRP A 142 1.41 6.40 -11.21
N ALA A 143 0.43 5.58 -11.59
CA ALA A 143 0.36 4.95 -12.91
C ALA A 143 0.25 6.00 -14.02
N LEU A 144 -0.66 6.97 -13.85
CA LEU A 144 -0.82 8.09 -14.77
C LEU A 144 0.48 8.88 -14.95
N HIS A 145 1.19 9.16 -13.85
CA HIS A 145 2.46 9.90 -13.90
C HIS A 145 3.56 9.14 -14.64
N ASN A 146 3.54 7.81 -14.56
CA ASN A 146 4.52 6.93 -15.19
C ASN A 146 4.08 6.44 -16.59
N ASN A 147 3.04 7.05 -17.17
CA ASN A 147 2.44 6.67 -18.46
C ASN A 147 2.07 5.17 -18.55
N ARG A 148 1.58 4.60 -17.45
CA ARG A 148 1.05 3.23 -17.39
C ARG A 148 -0.47 3.27 -17.29
N PHE A 149 -1.13 2.31 -17.90
CA PHE A 149 -2.55 2.05 -17.69
C PHE A 149 -2.74 1.36 -16.35
N VAL A 150 -3.84 1.67 -15.67
CA VAL A 150 -4.12 1.12 -14.33
C VAL A 150 -4.53 -0.35 -14.42
N GLU A 151 -5.12 -0.74 -15.55
CA GLU A 151 -5.53 -2.10 -15.87
C GLU A 151 -4.33 -3.03 -16.14
N ASP A 152 -3.19 -2.47 -16.55
CA ASP A 152 -1.96 -3.21 -16.81
C ASP A 152 -1.07 -3.35 -15.55
N LEU A 153 -1.53 -2.87 -14.40
CA LEU A 153 -0.76 -2.95 -13.16
C LEU A 153 -0.81 -4.38 -12.59
N GLU A 154 0.32 -5.06 -12.69
CA GLU A 154 0.50 -6.36 -12.05
C GLU A 154 0.98 -6.23 -10.60
N ARG A 155 0.65 -7.22 -9.76
CA ARG A 155 1.16 -7.32 -8.37
C ARG A 155 2.69 -7.22 -8.28
N GLY A 156 3.41 -7.66 -9.30
CA GLY A 156 4.88 -7.54 -9.39
C GLY A 156 5.38 -6.09 -9.37
N THR A 157 4.54 -5.13 -9.80
CA THR A 157 4.85 -3.69 -9.79
C THR A 157 4.72 -3.06 -8.41
N ALA A 158 4.10 -3.75 -7.44
CA ALA A 158 3.80 -3.18 -6.14
C ALA A 158 5.03 -2.70 -5.36
N ARG A 159 6.18 -3.36 -5.53
CA ARG A 159 7.44 -2.95 -4.87
C ARG A 159 7.98 -1.64 -5.45
N GLU A 160 7.92 -1.46 -6.77
CA GLU A 160 8.32 -0.22 -7.44
C GLU A 160 7.46 0.97 -6.97
N ILE A 161 6.15 0.77 -6.91
CA ILE A 161 5.20 1.79 -6.45
C ILE A 161 5.43 2.10 -4.97
N ALA A 162 5.62 1.08 -4.12
CA ALA A 162 5.88 1.24 -2.70
C ALA A 162 7.14 2.09 -2.44
N ASP A 163 8.22 1.83 -3.18
CA ASP A 163 9.48 2.58 -3.04
C ASP A 163 9.31 4.07 -3.40
N ASP A 164 8.52 4.39 -4.44
CA ASP A 164 8.25 5.76 -4.86
C ASP A 164 7.29 6.51 -3.92
N THR A 165 6.24 5.82 -3.50
CA THR A 165 5.12 6.39 -2.73
C THR A 165 5.39 6.39 -1.23
N GLY A 166 6.28 5.52 -0.75
CA GLY A 166 6.50 5.27 0.68
C GLY A 166 5.40 4.45 1.34
N MET A 167 4.41 3.97 0.57
CA MET A 167 3.35 3.10 1.07
C MET A 167 3.87 1.67 1.29
N PRO A 168 3.34 0.91 2.26
CA PRO A 168 3.67 -0.51 2.41
C PRO A 168 3.33 -1.31 1.16
N VAL A 169 4.22 -2.23 0.77
CA VAL A 169 4.02 -3.12 -0.39
C VAL A 169 2.67 -3.83 -0.33
N ARG A 170 2.26 -4.30 0.87
CA ARG A 170 0.95 -4.96 1.05
C ARG A 170 -0.22 -4.05 0.66
N THR A 171 -0.18 -2.79 1.08
CA THR A 171 -1.24 -1.80 0.85
C THR A 171 -1.31 -1.46 -0.63
N VAL A 172 -0.16 -1.38 -1.30
CA VAL A 172 -0.10 -1.20 -2.74
C VAL A 172 -0.67 -2.41 -3.48
N ARG A 173 -0.37 -3.64 -3.05
CA ARG A 173 -0.94 -4.85 -3.68
C ARG A 173 -2.46 -4.88 -3.54
N GLU A 174 -2.96 -4.64 -2.34
CA GLU A 174 -4.40 -4.56 -2.06
C GLU A 174 -5.06 -3.50 -2.96
N ALA A 175 -4.44 -2.32 -3.09
CA ALA A 175 -4.92 -1.27 -3.97
C ALA A 175 -4.92 -1.66 -5.45
N ILE A 176 -3.88 -2.35 -5.94
CA ILE A 176 -3.85 -2.88 -7.32
C ILE A 176 -4.98 -3.88 -7.53
N ASP A 177 -5.16 -4.83 -6.59
CA ASP A 177 -6.21 -5.84 -6.67
C ASP A 177 -7.60 -5.19 -6.75
N GLU A 178 -7.87 -4.19 -5.91
CA GLU A 178 -9.13 -3.43 -5.90
C GLU A 178 -9.38 -2.71 -7.24
N ILE A 179 -8.36 -2.03 -7.77
CA ILE A 179 -8.45 -1.34 -9.07
C ILE A 179 -8.75 -2.30 -10.21
N THR A 180 -8.10 -3.47 -10.22
CA THR A 180 -8.33 -4.49 -11.26
C THR A 180 -9.72 -5.12 -11.13
N ALA A 181 -10.20 -5.34 -9.91
CA ALA A 181 -11.55 -5.87 -9.67
C ALA A 181 -12.68 -4.90 -10.03
N GLU A 182 -12.45 -3.59 -9.96
CA GLU A 182 -13.41 -2.55 -10.41
C GLU A 182 -13.51 -2.45 -11.94
N SER A 183 -12.56 -3.02 -12.68
CA SER A 183 -12.46 -2.91 -14.14
C SER A 183 -13.10 -4.08 -14.90
N ASP A 184 -13.49 -5.14 -14.19
CA ASP A 184 -14.25 -6.31 -14.69
C ASP A 184 -15.78 -6.10 -14.59
#